data_AF-A0A524EP53-F1
#
_entry.id   AF-A0A524EP53-F1
#
_cell.length_a   1.000
_cell.length_b   1.000
_cell.length_c   1.000
_cell.angle_alpha   90.00
_cell.angle_beta   90.00
_cell.angle_gamma   90.00
#
_symmetry.space_group_name_H-M   'P 1'
#
loop_
_entity.id
_entity.type
_entity.pdbx_description
1 polymer ?
#
loop_
_entity_poly.entity_id
_entity_poly.type
_entity_poly.pdbx_seq_one_letter_code
_entity_poly.pdbx_strand_id
1 'polypeptide(L)'
;MGRGDSYKILVIFGGLIGIFAVLSYYLSESLGAWWQVTFEFWRFERNYYINAFGYSEDRQILGNLATFGGVLFLLGSFIAILTASKESKNTAILSSLLMFAGIGLFLYALTEWENFGRFLDVLEFLSGEEYNVFYGSHGNLTWGLGTGFFLGAIAAFIVLIGALKMR
;
A
#
# COMPACT_ATOMS: atom_id res chain seq x y z
N MET A 1 -3.93 -1.50 33.30
CA MET A 1 -4.09 -0.83 32.00
C MET A 1 -5.44 -0.15 31.97
N GLY A 2 -5.47 1.18 31.94
CA GLY A 2 -6.72 1.92 31.72
C GLY A 2 -7.16 1.80 30.26
N ARG A 3 -8.43 2.08 29.95
CA ARG A 3 -8.92 2.08 28.55
C ARG A 3 -8.07 2.96 27.62
N GLY A 4 -7.49 4.06 28.13
CA GLY A 4 -6.59 4.94 27.38
C GLY A 4 -5.30 4.25 26.92
N ASP A 5 -4.75 3.33 27.71
CA ASP A 5 -3.52 2.62 27.38
C ASP A 5 -3.74 1.60 26.27
N SER A 6 -4.93 0.97 26.24
CA SER A 6 -5.30 0.03 25.17
C SER A 6 -5.34 0.69 23.79
N TYR A 7 -5.77 1.95 23.70
CA TYR A 7 -5.81 2.69 22.42
C TYR A 7 -4.42 3.12 21.95
N LYS A 8 -3.50 3.43 22.88
CA LYS A 8 -2.09 3.68 22.55
C LYS A 8 -1.46 2.43 21.93
N ILE A 9 -1.71 1.26 22.51
CA ILE A 9 -1.21 -0.02 22.00
C ILE A 9 -1.73 -0.27 20.58
N LEU A 10 -3.01 0.04 20.30
CA LEU A 10 -3.54 -0.06 18.94
C LEU A 10 -2.81 0.83 17.95
N VAL A 11 -2.51 2.10 18.31
CA VAL A 11 -1.73 3.00 17.44
C VAL A 11 -0.33 2.45 17.17
N ILE A 12 0.37 1.96 18.19
CA ILE A 12 1.70 1.35 18.03
C ILE A 12 1.63 0.12 17.13
N PHE A 13 0.66 -0.76 17.37
CA PHE A 13 0.46 -1.97 16.60
C PHE A 13 0.15 -1.67 15.14
N GLY A 14 -0.71 -0.69 14.88
CA GLY A 14 -0.97 -0.19 13.53
C GLY A 14 0.29 0.35 12.86
N GLY A 15 1.11 1.14 13.56
CA GLY A 15 2.40 1.62 13.06
C GLY A 15 3.37 0.48 12.71
N LEU A 16 3.46 -0.56 13.55
CA LEU A 16 4.29 -1.75 13.29
C LEU A 16 3.79 -2.54 12.08
N ILE A 17 2.47 -2.74 11.93
CA ILE A 17 1.91 -3.36 10.72
C ILE A 17 2.23 -2.50 9.49
N GLY A 18 2.16 -1.17 9.60
CA GLY A 18 2.49 -0.26 8.50
C GLY A 18 3.94 -0.41 8.04
N ILE A 19 4.90 -0.45 8.97
CA ILE A 19 6.31 -0.72 8.64
C ILE A 19 6.43 -2.11 8.00
N PHE A 20 5.79 -3.12 8.58
CA PHE A 20 5.82 -4.48 8.05
C PHE A 20 5.25 -4.56 6.63
N ALA A 21 4.16 -3.85 6.32
CA ALA A 21 3.52 -3.80 5.00
C ALA A 21 4.42 -3.27 3.89
N VAL A 22 5.44 -2.47 4.24
CA VAL A 22 6.45 -1.96 3.32
C VAL A 22 7.68 -2.84 3.29
N LEU A 23 8.21 -3.22 4.46
CA LEU A 23 9.47 -3.95 4.55
C LEU A 23 9.36 -5.44 4.21
N SER A 24 8.16 -6.02 4.31
CA SER A 24 7.93 -7.43 3.97
C SER A 24 8.26 -7.74 2.52
N TYR A 25 8.28 -6.74 1.63
CA TYR A 25 8.68 -6.90 0.23
C TYR A 25 10.12 -7.42 0.11
N TYR A 26 11.01 -6.96 0.99
CA TYR A 26 12.41 -7.39 1.03
C TYR A 26 12.61 -8.77 1.68
N LEU A 27 11.57 -9.31 2.32
CA LEU A 27 11.55 -10.68 2.84
C LEU A 27 10.94 -11.64 1.82
N SER A 28 9.85 -11.22 1.18
CA SER A 28 9.13 -11.94 0.13
C SER A 28 8.35 -10.91 -0.69
N GLU A 29 8.66 -10.79 -1.98
CA GLU A 29 8.04 -9.79 -2.86
C GLU A 29 6.52 -9.89 -2.86
N SER A 30 5.99 -11.11 -2.90
CA SER A 30 4.54 -11.38 -2.85
C SER A 30 3.85 -10.86 -1.58
N LEU A 31 4.55 -10.88 -0.44
CA LEU A 31 4.01 -10.50 0.85
C LEU A 31 3.94 -8.97 1.01
N GLY A 32 4.93 -8.27 0.45
CA GLY A 32 5.01 -6.80 0.50
C GLY A 32 4.65 -6.10 -0.80
N ALA A 33 4.13 -6.84 -1.79
CA ALA A 33 3.65 -6.24 -3.03
C ALA A 33 2.47 -5.32 -2.72
N TRP A 34 2.55 -4.08 -3.20
CA TRP A 34 1.43 -3.15 -3.16
C TRP A 34 0.59 -3.27 -4.44
N TRP A 35 1.20 -3.71 -5.53
CA TRP A 35 0.49 -4.08 -6.75
C TRP A 35 1.20 -5.26 -7.41
N GLN A 36 0.46 -6.10 -8.11
CA GLN A 36 0.99 -7.32 -8.71
C GLN A 36 0.32 -7.65 -10.04
N VAL A 37 1.05 -8.37 -10.87
CA VAL A 37 0.57 -8.99 -12.12
C VAL A 37 0.97 -10.44 -12.12
N THR A 38 0.04 -11.33 -12.44
CA THR A 38 0.26 -12.77 -12.55
C THR A 38 -0.03 -13.21 -13.97
N PHE A 39 0.96 -13.86 -14.59
CA PHE A 39 0.85 -14.50 -15.90
C PHE A 39 0.85 -16.02 -15.72
N GLU A 40 -0.19 -16.68 -16.19
CA GLU A 40 -0.27 -18.15 -16.20
C GLU A 40 0.10 -18.69 -17.60
N PHE A 41 1.05 -19.62 -17.69
CA PHE A 41 1.36 -20.29 -18.96
C PHE A 41 1.60 -21.77 -18.73
N TRP A 42 0.71 -22.61 -19.27
CA TRP A 42 0.86 -24.07 -19.27
C TRP A 42 1.27 -24.65 -17.91
N ARG A 43 0.63 -24.18 -16.82
CA ARG A 43 0.86 -24.54 -15.40
C ARG A 43 2.04 -23.87 -14.70
N PHE A 44 2.71 -22.89 -15.32
CA PHE A 44 3.68 -22.03 -14.66
C PHE A 44 3.06 -20.66 -14.38
N GLU A 45 3.24 -20.17 -13.15
CA GLU A 45 2.89 -18.82 -12.76
C GLU A 45 4.15 -17.95 -12.76
N ARG A 46 4.09 -16.83 -13.48
CA ARG A 46 5.09 -15.77 -13.38
C ARG A 46 4.43 -14.55 -12.76
N ASN A 47 4.97 -14.12 -11.62
CA ASN A 47 4.48 -12.95 -10.91
C ASN A 47 5.41 -11.77 -11.10
N TYR A 48 4.84 -10.59 -11.19
CA TYR A 48 5.54 -9.31 -11.20
C TYR A 48 4.99 -8.45 -10.08
N TYR A 49 5.85 -7.98 -9.20
CA TYR A 49 5.46 -7.27 -7.98
C TYR A 49 6.01 -5.86 -7.95
N ILE A 50 5.16 -4.90 -7.59
CA ILE A 50 5.52 -3.51 -7.33
C ILE A 50 5.40 -3.23 -5.83
N ASN A 51 6.47 -2.70 -5.23
CA ASN A 51 6.49 -2.33 -3.82
C ASN A 51 5.83 -0.97 -3.54
N ALA A 52 5.73 -0.59 -2.27
CA ALA A 52 5.16 0.68 -1.81
C ALA A 52 5.77 1.95 -2.43
N PHE A 53 7.02 1.87 -2.87
CA PHE A 53 7.76 3.00 -3.44
C PHE A 53 7.65 3.07 -4.97
N GLY A 54 6.95 2.13 -5.59
CA GLY A 54 6.78 2.04 -7.04
C GLY A 54 7.92 1.34 -7.77
N TYR A 55 8.71 0.50 -7.07
CA TYR A 55 9.81 -0.27 -7.67
C TYR A 55 9.41 -1.72 -7.93
N SER A 56 10.01 -2.31 -8.96
CA SER A 56 10.01 -3.74 -9.24
C SER A 56 11.40 -4.17 -9.72
N GLU A 57 11.98 -5.22 -9.15
CA GLU A 57 13.33 -5.71 -9.50
C GLU A 57 14.36 -4.57 -9.66
N ASP A 58 14.41 -3.66 -8.68
CA ASP A 58 15.25 -2.45 -8.61
C ASP A 58 14.97 -1.33 -9.64
N ARG A 59 13.97 -1.51 -10.52
CA ARG A 59 13.55 -0.47 -11.48
C ARG A 59 12.40 0.34 -10.92
N GLN A 60 12.53 1.66 -10.95
CA GLN A 60 11.45 2.58 -10.59
C GLN A 60 10.42 2.62 -11.74
N ILE A 61 9.20 2.14 -11.47
CA ILE A 61 8.14 1.97 -12.48
C ILE A 61 7.14 3.12 -12.41
N LEU A 62 6.72 3.50 -11.20
CA LEU A 62 5.66 4.50 -10.98
C LEU A 62 6.20 5.93 -10.72
N GLY A 63 7.51 6.12 -10.91
CA GLY A 63 8.17 7.42 -10.75
C GLY A 63 8.16 7.99 -9.33
N ASN A 64 8.44 9.29 -9.22
CA ASN A 64 8.69 9.96 -7.95
C ASN A 64 7.43 10.10 -7.07
N LEU A 65 6.23 10.08 -7.67
CA LEU A 65 4.97 10.18 -6.92
C LEU A 65 4.78 8.98 -5.99
N ALA A 66 4.96 7.76 -6.51
CA ALA A 66 4.88 6.55 -5.69
C ALA A 66 5.98 6.49 -4.64
N THR A 67 7.19 6.94 -4.98
CA THR A 67 8.30 7.00 -4.00
C THR A 67 7.97 7.96 -2.87
N PHE A 68 7.44 9.15 -3.17
CA PHE A 68 6.99 10.10 -2.16
C PHE A 68 5.82 9.53 -1.32
N GLY A 69 4.89 8.83 -1.96
CA GLY A 69 3.80 8.13 -1.29
C GLY A 69 4.29 7.08 -0.28
N GLY A 70 5.22 6.22 -0.69
CA GLY A 70 5.84 5.21 0.18
C GLY A 70 6.61 5.84 1.36
N VAL A 71 7.34 6.94 1.12
CA VAL A 71 8.04 7.68 2.18
C VAL A 71 7.06 8.29 3.19
N LEU A 72 5.99 8.92 2.71
CA LEU A 72 4.95 9.48 3.59
C LEU A 72 4.27 8.39 4.43
N PHE A 73 3.99 7.23 3.82
CA PHE A 73 3.39 6.10 4.50
C PHE A 73 4.30 5.57 5.62
N LEU A 74 5.59 5.38 5.35
CA LEU A 74 6.57 4.99 6.35
C LEU A 74 6.72 6.02 7.46
N LEU A 75 6.81 7.31 7.09
CA LEU A 75 6.92 8.39 8.07
C LEU A 75 5.71 8.40 9.01
N GLY A 76 4.50 8.26 8.46
CA GLY A 76 3.27 8.12 9.25
C GLY A 76 3.34 6.90 10.19
N SER A 77 3.80 5.76 9.70
CA SER A 77 3.96 4.54 10.49
C SER A 77 4.95 4.71 11.65
N PHE A 78 6.09 5.38 11.42
CA PHE A 78 7.06 5.71 12.48
C PHE A 78 6.49 6.70 13.51
N ILE A 79 5.79 7.75 13.06
CA ILE A 79 5.15 8.71 13.96
C ILE A 79 4.09 8.02 14.83
N ALA A 80 3.33 7.07 14.29
CA ALA A 80 2.35 6.30 15.06
C ALA A 80 3.05 5.56 16.23
N ILE A 81 4.18 4.92 16.00
CA ILE A 81 4.97 4.25 17.05
C ILE A 81 5.48 5.26 18.08
N LEU A 82 6.02 6.40 17.62
CA LEU A 82 6.51 7.46 18.51
C LEU A 82 5.41 8.10 19.35
N THR A 83 4.15 8.02 18.92
CA THR A 83 3.01 8.60 19.64
C THR A 83 2.85 7.98 21.04
N ALA A 84 3.35 6.76 21.25
CA ALA A 84 3.46 6.12 22.56
C ALA A 84 4.19 7.00 23.60
N SER A 85 5.22 7.74 23.19
CA SER A 85 6.06 8.54 24.08
C SER A 85 5.43 9.88 24.48
N LYS A 86 4.56 10.43 23.62
CA LYS A 86 4.00 11.79 23.78
C LYS A 86 2.55 11.81 24.24
N GLU A 87 1.87 10.66 24.20
CA GLU A 87 0.43 10.52 24.50
C GLU A 87 -0.47 11.51 23.74
N SER A 88 -0.02 11.96 22.57
CA SER A 88 -0.66 13.05 21.85
C SER A 88 -1.64 12.52 20.81
N LYS A 89 -2.93 12.68 21.07
CA LYS A 89 -4.01 12.38 20.12
C LYS A 89 -3.76 13.03 18.74
N ASN A 90 -3.37 14.30 18.72
CA ASN A 90 -3.12 15.02 17.48
C ASN A 90 -1.97 14.42 16.66
N THR A 91 -0.94 13.92 17.34
CA THR A 91 0.18 13.25 16.68
C THR A 91 -0.27 11.92 16.07
N ALA A 92 -1.13 11.16 16.75
CA ALA A 92 -1.69 9.91 16.23
C ALA A 92 -2.60 10.16 15.00
N ILE A 93 -3.42 11.22 15.03
CA ILE A 93 -4.23 11.62 13.87
C ILE A 93 -3.34 12.01 12.70
N LEU A 94 -2.31 12.82 12.95
CA LEU A 94 -1.35 13.22 11.92
C LEU A 94 -0.66 12.00 11.28
N SER A 95 -0.22 11.01 12.07
CA SER A 95 0.35 9.77 11.52
C SER A 95 -0.63 9.05 10.60
N SER A 96 -1.89 8.92 10.99
CA SER A 96 -2.91 8.28 10.16
C SER A 96 -3.13 9.03 8.84
N LEU A 97 -3.21 10.37 8.89
CA LEU A 97 -3.37 11.20 7.70
C LEU A 97 -2.19 11.04 6.73
N LEU A 98 -0.95 10.97 7.24
CA LEU A 98 0.23 10.71 6.43
C LEU A 98 0.19 9.33 5.77
N MET A 99 -0.27 8.31 6.49
CA MET A 99 -0.46 6.96 5.94
C MET A 99 -1.52 6.95 4.83
N PHE A 100 -2.69 7.57 5.06
CA PHE A 100 -3.71 7.67 4.01
C PHE A 100 -3.25 8.49 2.80
N ALA A 101 -2.50 9.57 3.01
CA ALA A 101 -1.90 10.34 1.93
C ALA A 101 -0.91 9.49 1.12
N GLY A 102 -0.09 8.68 1.78
CA GLY A 102 0.82 7.75 1.12
C GLY A 102 0.10 6.70 0.26
N ILE A 103 -0.99 6.11 0.79
CA ILE A 103 -1.85 5.19 0.05
C ILE A 103 -2.47 5.90 -1.17
N GLY A 104 -3.03 7.09 -0.98
CA GLY A 104 -3.66 7.86 -2.06
C GLY A 104 -2.68 8.21 -3.17
N LEU A 105 -1.47 8.65 -2.83
CA LEU A 105 -0.41 8.94 -3.79
C LEU A 105 0.04 7.70 -4.56
N PHE A 106 0.11 6.53 -3.90
CA PHE A 106 0.42 5.28 -4.57
C PHE A 106 -0.65 4.90 -5.60
N LEU A 107 -1.93 4.96 -5.21
CA LEU A 107 -3.05 4.69 -6.12
C LEU A 107 -3.09 5.67 -7.29
N TYR A 108 -2.83 6.95 -7.03
CA TYR A 108 -2.74 7.96 -8.07
C TYR A 108 -1.56 7.72 -9.02
N ALA A 109 -0.39 7.34 -8.49
CA ALA A 109 0.76 7.01 -9.32
C ALA A 109 0.51 5.76 -10.20
N LEU A 110 -0.29 4.80 -9.72
CA LEU A 110 -0.74 3.67 -10.55
C LEU A 110 -1.64 4.12 -11.71
N THR A 111 -2.58 5.04 -11.47
CA THR A 111 -3.48 5.53 -12.53
C THR A 111 -2.75 6.35 -13.59
N GLU A 112 -1.68 7.04 -13.21
CA GLU A 112 -0.85 7.83 -14.12
C GLU A 112 0.24 6.98 -14.82
N TRP A 113 0.25 5.66 -14.63
CA TRP A 113 1.27 4.81 -15.23
C TRP A 113 0.99 4.57 -16.72
N GLU A 114 1.55 5.44 -17.56
CA GLU A 114 1.31 5.46 -19.02
C GLU A 114 1.44 4.10 -19.71
N ASN A 115 2.47 3.31 -19.37
CA ASN A 115 2.71 2.03 -20.05
C ASN A 115 1.59 1.02 -19.77
N PHE A 116 1.05 1.00 -18.56
CA PHE A 116 -0.04 0.09 -18.21
C PHE A 116 -1.38 0.64 -18.67
N GLY A 117 -1.59 1.96 -18.64
CA GLY A 117 -2.75 2.60 -19.26
C GLY A 117 -2.89 2.24 -20.74
N ARG A 118 -1.82 2.41 -21.53
CA ARG A 118 -1.82 2.01 -22.95
C ARG A 118 -2.07 0.52 -23.16
N PHE A 119 -1.60 -0.32 -22.24
CA PHE A 119 -1.88 -1.75 -22.28
C PHE A 119 -3.37 -2.03 -22.07
N LEU A 120 -4.00 -1.38 -21.09
CA LEU A 120 -5.43 -1.48 -20.85
C LEU A 120 -6.22 -0.98 -22.06
N ASP A 121 -5.91 0.18 -22.64
CA ASP A 121 -6.60 0.72 -23.82
C ASP A 121 -6.60 -0.27 -24.99
N VAL A 122 -5.48 -0.96 -25.23
CA VAL A 122 -5.37 -2.00 -26.27
C VAL A 122 -6.25 -3.21 -25.94
N LEU A 123 -6.28 -3.64 -24.68
CA LEU A 123 -7.16 -4.73 -24.25
C LEU A 123 -8.63 -4.35 -24.41
N GLU A 124 -9.02 -3.15 -23.98
CA GLU A 124 -10.40 -2.66 -24.10
C GLU A 124 -10.85 -2.61 -25.56
N PHE A 125 -9.97 -2.15 -26.46
CA PHE A 125 -10.24 -2.15 -27.90
C PHE A 125 -10.46 -3.57 -28.46
N LEU A 126 -9.73 -4.57 -27.97
CA LEU A 126 -9.81 -5.95 -28.45
C LEU A 126 -10.97 -6.74 -27.84
N SER A 127 -11.26 -6.54 -26.55
CA SER A 127 -12.30 -7.29 -25.83
C SER A 127 -13.67 -6.62 -25.88
N GLY A 128 -13.72 -5.29 -26.05
CA GLY A 128 -14.93 -4.49 -25.88
C GLY A 128 -15.37 -4.33 -24.41
N GLU A 129 -14.54 -4.75 -23.45
CA GLU A 129 -14.76 -4.60 -22.01
C GLU A 129 -13.97 -3.41 -21.47
N GLU A 130 -14.48 -2.75 -20.42
CA GLU A 130 -13.73 -1.72 -19.70
C GLU A 130 -12.86 -2.36 -18.60
N TYR A 131 -11.60 -1.97 -18.52
CA TYR A 131 -10.66 -2.44 -17.51
C TYR A 131 -10.22 -1.30 -16.59
N ASN A 132 -9.78 -1.64 -15.38
CA ASN A 132 -9.21 -0.66 -14.45
C ASN A 132 -7.82 -1.12 -13.98
N VAL A 133 -6.97 -0.17 -13.61
CA VAL A 133 -5.59 -0.45 -13.19
C VAL A 133 -5.48 -1.17 -11.85
N PHE A 134 -6.51 -1.08 -11.00
CA PHE A 134 -6.47 -1.62 -9.64
C PHE A 134 -6.79 -3.10 -9.57
N TYR A 135 -7.63 -3.61 -10.47
CA TYR A 135 -8.03 -5.01 -10.58
C TYR A 135 -8.48 -5.35 -11.99
N GLY A 136 -8.02 -6.49 -12.50
CA GLY A 136 -8.55 -7.03 -13.74
C GLY A 136 -7.96 -8.38 -14.11
N SER A 137 -8.55 -8.98 -15.14
CA SER A 137 -8.11 -10.25 -15.70
C SER A 137 -8.43 -10.31 -17.18
N HIS A 138 -7.48 -10.76 -18.00
CA HIS A 138 -7.70 -11.01 -19.42
C HIS A 138 -6.87 -12.22 -19.89
N GLY A 139 -7.54 -13.26 -20.37
CA GLY A 139 -6.89 -14.53 -20.71
C GLY A 139 -6.16 -15.11 -19.50
N ASN A 140 -4.85 -15.33 -19.64
CA ASN A 140 -4.01 -15.85 -18.55
C ASN A 140 -3.33 -14.75 -17.72
N LEU A 141 -3.73 -13.50 -17.91
CA LEU A 141 -3.21 -12.36 -17.17
C LEU A 141 -4.20 -11.97 -16.09
N THR A 142 -3.74 -11.80 -14.86
CA THR A 142 -4.48 -11.14 -13.79
C THR A 142 -3.63 -10.06 -13.15
N TRP A 143 -4.24 -8.99 -12.66
CA TRP A 143 -3.53 -7.95 -11.93
C TRP A 143 -4.39 -7.42 -10.79
N GLY A 144 -3.72 -6.85 -9.79
CA GLY A 144 -4.36 -5.96 -8.87
C GLY A 144 -3.54 -5.60 -7.64
N LEU A 145 -4.21 -5.00 -6.66
CA LEU A 145 -3.59 -4.63 -5.40
C LEU A 145 -3.08 -5.87 -4.64
N GLY A 146 -1.86 -5.77 -4.13
CA GLY A 146 -1.16 -6.87 -3.46
C GLY A 146 -1.40 -6.91 -1.95
N THR A 147 -0.87 -7.96 -1.30
CA THR A 147 -1.01 -8.16 0.15
C THR A 147 -0.43 -6.99 0.97
N GLY A 148 0.70 -6.44 0.56
CA GLY A 148 1.33 -5.29 1.22
C GLY A 148 0.43 -4.06 1.22
N PHE A 149 -0.30 -3.80 0.14
CA PHE A 149 -1.26 -2.70 0.07
C PHE A 149 -2.38 -2.86 1.11
N PHE A 150 -2.99 -4.04 1.18
CA PHE A 150 -4.08 -4.29 2.14
C PHE A 150 -3.60 -4.26 3.59
N LEU A 151 -2.40 -4.79 3.88
CA LEU A 151 -1.78 -4.64 5.20
C LEU A 151 -1.55 -3.17 5.54
N GLY A 152 -1.09 -2.36 4.58
CA GLY A 152 -0.90 -0.92 4.75
C GLY A 152 -2.21 -0.17 5.01
N ALA A 153 -3.27 -0.51 4.29
CA ALA A 153 -4.61 0.05 4.52
C ALA A 153 -5.15 -0.30 5.90
N ILE A 154 -5.07 -1.58 6.30
CA ILE A 154 -5.48 -2.05 7.64
C ILE A 154 -4.70 -1.31 8.72
N ALA A 155 -3.38 -1.15 8.56
CA ALA A 155 -2.54 -0.39 9.46
C ALA A 155 -3.03 1.05 9.63
N ALA A 156 -3.31 1.76 8.52
CA ALA A 156 -3.81 3.13 8.56
C ALA A 156 -5.14 3.26 9.30
N PHE A 157 -6.06 2.31 9.12
CA PHE A 157 -7.34 2.26 9.85
C PHE A 157 -7.16 1.96 11.33
N ILE A 158 -6.29 1.02 11.71
CA ILE A 158 -6.00 0.72 13.11
C ILE A 158 -5.44 1.96 13.82
N VAL A 159 -4.49 2.66 13.18
CA VAL A 159 -3.93 3.91 13.71
C VAL A 159 -5.03 4.96 13.88
N LEU A 160 -5.91 5.13 12.89
CA LEU A 160 -7.03 6.08 12.97
C LEU A 160 -7.97 5.77 14.14
N ILE A 161 -8.40 4.51 14.26
CA ILE A 161 -9.32 4.07 15.32
C ILE A 161 -8.68 4.28 16.69
N GLY A 162 -7.41 3.90 16.85
CA GLY A 162 -6.64 4.15 18.06
C GLY A 162 -6.58 5.64 18.37
N ALA A 163 -6.21 6.47 17.40
CA ALA A 163 -6.10 7.92 17.55
C ALA A 163 -7.41 8.58 17.99
N LEU A 164 -8.54 8.21 17.37
CA LEU A 164 -9.85 8.78 17.69
C LEU A 164 -10.30 8.46 19.12
N LYS A 165 -9.90 7.30 19.64
CA LYS A 165 -10.28 6.80 20.97
C LYS A 165 -9.28 7.12 22.08
N MET A 166 -8.05 7.53 21.73
CA MET A 166 -7.10 8.09 22.69
C MET A 166 -7.69 9.36 23.34
N ARG A 167 -7.47 9.47 24.65
CA ARG A 167 -7.85 10.64 25.47
C ARG A 167 -6.67 11.56 25.60
#